data_AF-A0A846DQ25-F1
#
_entry.id   AF-A0A846DQ25-F1
#
_cell.length_a   1.000
_cell.length_b   1.000
_cell.length_c   1.000
_cell.angle_alpha   90.00
_cell.angle_beta   90.00
_cell.angle_gamma   90.00
#
_symmetry.space_group_name_H-M   'P 1'
#
loop_
_entity.id
_entity.type
_entity.pdbx_description
1 polymer ?
#
loop_
_entity_poly.entity_id
_entity_poly.type
_entity_poly.pdbx_seq_one_letter_code
_entity_poly.pdbx_strand_id
1 'polypeptide(L)'
;MLGDYKLGLSNILSSIDTAFSCIVAAIETVFFVSVGGIPLIILWIIGGSIFCTLRLGFINIRGFKHAINIARGKYDYEYKSEGEVSAFQALATSLSGTVGLGNIAGV
;
A
#
# COMPACT_ATOMS: atom_id res chain seq x y z
N MET A 1 6.39 -9.03 -41.66
CA MET A 1 5.00 -9.01 -41.15
C MET A 1 5.01 -9.35 -39.65
N LEU A 2 4.86 -10.62 -39.19
CA LEU A 2 5.29 -11.19 -37.87
C LEU A 2 6.23 -10.34 -36.95
N GLY A 3 7.41 -10.02 -37.47
CA GLY A 3 8.56 -9.56 -36.67
C GLY A 3 8.59 -8.06 -36.38
N ASP A 4 8.02 -7.25 -37.26
CA ASP A 4 8.23 -5.79 -37.25
C ASP A 4 7.49 -5.11 -36.09
N TYR A 5 6.30 -5.60 -35.73
CA TYR A 5 5.56 -5.14 -34.55
C TYR A 5 6.10 -5.67 -33.22
N LYS A 6 6.72 -6.85 -33.20
CA LYS A 6 7.43 -7.31 -31.99
C LYS A 6 8.65 -6.44 -31.71
N LEU A 7 9.36 -6.03 -32.76
CA LEU A 7 10.47 -5.09 -32.67
C LEU A 7 10.01 -3.72 -32.17
N GLY A 8 8.92 -3.18 -32.73
CA GLY A 8 8.31 -1.91 -32.31
C GLY A 8 7.83 -1.93 -30.85
N LEU A 9 7.16 -3.01 -30.42
CA LEU A 9 6.73 -3.19 -29.02
C LEU A 9 7.95 -3.25 -28.07
N SER A 10 9.01 -3.99 -28.43
CA SER A 10 10.20 -4.11 -27.59
C SER A 10 10.95 -2.78 -27.38
N ASN A 11 10.99 -1.92 -28.40
CA ASN A 11 11.61 -0.59 -28.31
C ASN A 11 10.79 0.38 -27.44
N ILE A 12 9.46 0.26 -27.49
CA ILE A 12 8.57 1.05 -26.62
C ILE A 12 8.73 0.59 -25.16
N LEU A 13 8.71 -0.72 -24.92
CA LEU A 13 8.87 -1.28 -23.59
C LEU A 13 10.23 -0.90 -22.97
N SER A 14 11.33 -1.02 -23.73
CA SER A 14 12.66 -0.64 -23.23
C SER A 14 12.79 0.85 -22.92
N SER A 15 12.10 1.70 -23.69
CA SER A 15 12.05 3.15 -23.43
C SER A 15 11.29 3.46 -22.15
N ILE A 16 10.17 2.76 -21.91
CA ILE A 16 9.39 2.88 -20.67
C ILE A 16 10.22 2.39 -19.48
N ASP A 17 10.87 1.22 -19.60
CA ASP A 17 11.71 0.66 -18.54
C ASP A 17 12.87 1.58 -18.19
N THR A 18 13.50 2.20 -19.20
CA THR A 18 14.61 3.15 -18.99
C THR A 18 14.12 4.42 -18.27
N ALA A 19 12.96 4.95 -18.68
CA ALA A 19 12.38 6.12 -18.03
C ALA A 19 12.00 5.83 -16.58
N PHE A 20 11.37 4.68 -16.31
CA PHE A 20 10.99 4.27 -14.97
C PHE A 20 12.22 4.01 -14.09
N SER A 21 13.24 3.35 -14.63
CA SER A 21 14.49 3.07 -13.91
C SER A 21 15.21 4.35 -13.46
N CYS A 22 15.19 5.40 -14.28
CA CYS A 22 15.77 6.70 -13.91
C CYS A 22 15.08 7.32 -12.69
N ILE A 23 13.75 7.25 -12.66
CA ILE A 23 12.94 7.74 -11.54
C ILE A 23 13.20 6.90 -10.28
N VAL A 24 13.21 5.57 -10.42
CA VAL A 24 13.47 4.64 -9.31
C VAL A 24 14.86 4.88 -8.74
N ALA A 25 15.88 5.02 -9.58
CA ALA A 25 17.24 5.29 -9.14
C ALA A 25 17.35 6.59 -8.32
N ALA A 26 16.64 7.65 -8.74
CA ALA A 26 16.61 8.90 -7.98
C ALA A 26 15.99 8.69 -6.58
N ILE A 27 14.90 7.92 -6.47
CA ILE A 27 14.26 7.59 -5.20
C ILE A 27 15.16 6.69 -4.34
N GLU A 28 15.82 5.70 -4.94
CA GLU A 28 16.69 4.77 -4.25
C GLU A 28 17.82 5.48 -3.50
N THR A 29 18.45 6.48 -4.13
CA THR A 29 19.55 7.23 -3.51
C THR A 29 19.16 7.96 -2.22
N VAL A 30 17.89 8.31 -2.06
CA VAL A 30 17.39 9.03 -0.88
C VAL A 30 16.89 8.04 0.18
N PHE A 31 16.08 7.05 -0.21
CA PHE A 31 15.38 6.18 0.73
C PHE A 31 16.20 4.97 1.19
N PHE A 32 17.19 4.52 0.41
CA PHE A 32 17.99 3.34 0.72
C PHE A 32 19.40 3.66 1.22
N VAL A 33 19.64 4.90 1.67
CA VAL A 33 20.87 5.23 2.41
C VAL A 33 20.96 4.35 3.66
N SER A 34 22.06 3.61 3.80
CA SER A 34 22.29 2.72 4.93
C SER A 34 22.81 3.50 6.12
N VAL A 35 22.07 3.46 7.23
CA VAL A 35 22.48 4.02 8.52
C VAL A 35 22.66 2.84 9.48
N GLY A 36 23.91 2.52 9.83
CA GLY A 36 24.21 1.40 10.74
C GLY A 36 23.80 0.02 10.20
N GLY A 37 23.78 -0.16 8.88
CA GLY A 37 23.38 -1.42 8.24
C GLY A 37 21.88 -1.56 7.96
N ILE A 38 21.07 -0.55 8.32
CA ILE A 38 19.63 -0.54 8.09
C ILE A 38 19.28 0.59 7.10
N PRO A 39 18.49 0.31 6.04
CA PRO A 39 18.00 1.35 5.14
C PRO A 39 17.20 2.44 5.87
N LEU A 40 17.45 3.70 5.52
CA LEU A 40 16.78 4.87 6.11
C LEU A 40 15.25 4.77 6.08
N ILE A 41 14.67 4.25 4.98
CA ILE A 41 13.23 4.07 4.84
C ILE A 41 12.61 3.19 5.94
N ILE A 42 13.33 2.15 6.39
CA ILE A 42 12.85 1.27 7.46
C ILE A 42 12.80 2.04 8.77
N LEU A 43 13.87 2.78 9.07
CA LEU A 43 13.95 3.60 10.28
C LEU A 43 12.86 4.67 10.30
N TRP A 44 12.60 5.30 9.16
CA TRP A 44 11.56 6.31 8.98
C TRP A 44 10.15 5.74 9.24
N ILE A 45 9.83 4.58 8.67
CA ILE A 45 8.52 3.94 8.83
C ILE A 45 8.32 3.48 10.28
N ILE A 46 9.35 2.91 10.91
CA ILE A 46 9.28 2.50 12.32
C ILE A 46 9.05 3.72 13.22
N GLY A 47 9.78 4.82 13.00
CA GLY A 47 9.60 6.06 13.74
C GLY A 47 8.17 6.61 13.62
N GLY A 48 7.65 6.69 12.39
CA GLY A 48 6.26 7.11 12.15
C GLY A 48 5.23 6.18 12.80
N SER A 49 5.46 4.87 12.75
CA SER A 49 4.57 3.85 13.31
C SER A 49 4.51 3.91 14.83
N ILE A 50 5.67 4.07 15.48
CA ILE A 50 5.76 4.23 16.93
C ILE A 50 5.09 5.53 17.37
N PHE A 51 5.41 6.65 16.71
CA PHE A 51 4.80 7.95 17.01
C PHE A 51 3.28 7.89 16.90
N CYS A 52 2.76 7.32 15.80
CA CYS A 52 1.33 7.16 15.57
C CYS A 52 0.69 6.27 16.65
N THR A 53 1.33 5.15 16.99
CA THR A 53 0.83 4.20 18.00
C THR A 53 0.75 4.81 19.40
N LEU A 54 1.78 5.55 19.81
CA LEU A 54 1.83 6.20 21.13
C LEU A 54 0.87 7.38 21.20
N ARG A 55 0.84 8.25 20.18
CA ARG A 55 -0.05 9.42 20.14
C ARG A 55 -1.53 9.01 20.18
N LEU A 56 -1.89 7.93 19.50
CA LEU A 56 -3.26 7.40 19.46
C LEU A 56 -3.58 6.49 20.65
N GLY A 57 -2.67 6.32 21.62
CA GLY A 57 -2.91 5.55 22.83
C GLY A 57 -3.18 4.06 22.57
N PHE A 58 -2.44 3.44 21.65
CA PHE A 58 -2.57 2.03 21.27
C PHE A 58 -3.95 1.66 20.72
N ILE A 59 -4.54 2.55 19.90
CA ILE A 59 -5.85 2.33 19.27
C ILE A 59 -5.89 1.04 18.43
N ASN A 60 -4.76 0.64 17.85
CA ASN A 60 -4.60 -0.60 17.07
C ASN A 60 -5.10 -1.84 17.84
N ILE A 61 -4.92 -1.85 19.17
CA ILE A 61 -5.34 -2.96 20.04
C ILE A 61 -6.71 -2.66 20.65
N ARG A 62 -6.91 -1.46 21.20
CA ARG A 62 -8.13 -1.09 21.92
C ARG A 62 -9.37 -1.05 21.02
N GLY A 63 -9.20 -0.57 19.79
CA GLY A 63 -10.27 -0.39 18.81
C GLY A 63 -10.60 -1.65 18.00
N PHE A 64 -9.80 -2.71 18.08
CA PHE A 64 -9.91 -3.88 17.19
C PHE A 64 -11.29 -4.55 17.25
N LYS A 65 -11.80 -4.81 18.46
CA LYS A 65 -13.13 -5.41 18.65
C LYS A 65 -14.25 -4.50 18.13
N HIS A 66 -14.11 -3.18 18.30
CA HIS A 66 -15.09 -2.22 17.82
C HIS A 66 -15.10 -2.14 16.30
N ALA A 67 -13.92 -2.08 15.67
CA ALA A 67 -13.73 -2.07 14.22
C ALA A 67 -14.34 -3.32 13.55
N ILE A 68 -14.15 -4.52 14.14
CA ILE A 68 -14.78 -5.75 13.61
C ILE A 68 -16.31 -5.67 13.68
N ASN A 69 -16.87 -5.15 14.76
CA ASN A 69 -18.31 -5.03 14.89
C ASN A 69 -18.89 -4.06 13.84
N ILE A 70 -18.19 -2.97 13.53
CA ILE A 70 -18.55 -2.05 12.44
C ILE A 70 -18.45 -2.76 11.08
N ALA A 71 -17.32 -3.43 10.80
CA ALA A 71 -17.12 -4.11 9.52
C ALA A 71 -18.13 -5.24 9.26
N ARG A 72 -18.73 -5.82 10.30
CA ARG A 72 -19.78 -6.84 10.19
C ARG A 72 -21.19 -6.26 10.09
N GLY A 73 -21.34 -4.93 10.00
CA GLY A 73 -22.63 -4.25 9.89
C GLY A 73 -23.43 -4.20 11.18
N LYS A 74 -22.82 -4.48 12.35
CA LYS A 74 -23.52 -4.48 13.64
C LYS A 74 -24.10 -3.11 14.00
N TYR A 75 -23.62 -2.02 13.40
CA TYR A 75 -24.08 -0.65 13.68
C TYR A 75 -24.73 0.03 12.47
N ASP A 76 -24.97 -0.69 11.37
CA ASP A 76 -25.55 -0.12 10.13
C ASP A 76 -27.02 0.33 10.31
N TYR A 77 -27.70 -0.10 11.37
CA TYR A 77 -29.10 0.27 11.65
C TYR A 77 -29.25 1.58 12.42
N GLU A 78 -28.19 2.08 13.05
CA GLU A 78 -28.26 3.16 14.05
C GLU A 78 -28.06 4.55 13.43
N TYR A 79 -27.46 4.60 12.24
CA TYR A 79 -27.36 5.78 11.41
C TYR A 79 -27.84 5.40 10.00
N LYS A 80 -28.84 6.11 9.46
CA LYS A 80 -29.04 6.19 8.00
C LYS A 80 -27.83 6.94 7.43
N SER A 81 -26.67 6.28 7.41
CA SER A 81 -25.43 6.85 6.91
C SER A 81 -25.49 6.96 5.39
N GLU A 82 -25.22 8.16 4.86
CA GLU A 82 -25.13 8.47 3.43
C GLU A 82 -23.87 7.85 2.78
N GLY A 83 -23.69 6.53 2.92
CA GLY A 83 -22.60 5.79 2.29
C GLY A 83 -23.07 5.09 1.01
N GLU A 84 -22.39 5.34 -0.11
CA GLU A 84 -22.63 4.64 -1.38
C GLU A 84 -22.22 3.15 -1.33
N VAL A 85 -21.39 2.77 -0.36
CA VAL A 85 -20.89 1.41 -0.15
C VAL A 85 -20.91 1.03 1.35
N SER A 86 -21.05 -0.26 1.64
CA SER A 86 -21.02 -0.74 3.04
C SER A 86 -19.63 -0.64 3.67
N ALA A 87 -19.56 -0.59 5.01
CA ALA A 87 -18.28 -0.57 5.74
C ALA A 87 -17.39 -1.78 5.40
N PHE A 88 -17.99 -2.95 5.21
CA PHE A 88 -17.28 -4.16 4.77
C PHE A 88 -16.69 -4.00 3.36
N GLN A 89 -17.46 -3.42 2.44
CA GLN A 89 -17.03 -3.23 1.06
C GLN A 89 -15.87 -2.23 0.98
N ALA A 90 -15.95 -1.11 1.71
CA ALA A 90 -14.83 -0.17 1.83
C ALA A 90 -13.57 -0.84 2.40
N LEU A 91 -13.72 -1.64 3.45
CA LEU A 91 -12.63 -2.42 4.03
C LEU A 91 -12.04 -3.39 2.99
N ALA A 92 -12.87 -4.17 2.30
CA ALA A 92 -12.44 -5.13 1.29
C ALA A 92 -11.70 -4.46 0.12
N THR A 93 -12.13 -3.28 -0.32
CA THR A 93 -11.43 -2.50 -1.36
C THR A 93 -10.04 -2.05 -0.88
N SER A 94 -9.94 -1.49 0.33
CA SER A 94 -8.65 -1.06 0.88
C SER A 94 -7.68 -2.23 1.13
N LEU A 95 -8.20 -3.37 1.60
CA LEU A 95 -7.42 -4.58 1.82
C LEU A 95 -6.94 -5.14 0.48
N SER A 96 -7.83 -5.24 -0.52
CA SER A 96 -7.46 -5.67 -1.88
C SER A 96 -6.31 -4.84 -2.46
N GLY A 97 -6.32 -3.51 -2.24
CA GLY A 97 -5.23 -2.63 -2.66
C GLY A 97 -3.89 -2.89 -1.97
N THR A 98 -3.89 -3.43 -0.74
CA THR A 98 -2.66 -3.65 0.06
C THR A 98 -2.14 -5.10 0.01
N VAL A 99 -3.01 -6.11 -0.03
CA VAL A 99 -2.61 -7.53 -0.10
C VAL A 99 -2.76 -8.16 -1.49
N GLY A 100 -3.54 -7.57 -2.40
CA GLY A 100 -3.89 -8.18 -3.69
C GLY A 100 -2.73 -8.42 -4.66
N LEU A 101 -1.67 -7.61 -4.58
CA LEU A 101 -0.45 -7.78 -5.38
C LEU A 101 0.72 -8.38 -4.58
N GLY A 102 0.84 -8.04 -3.30
CA GLY A 102 2.00 -8.41 -2.48
C GLY A 102 2.11 -9.91 -2.17
N ASN A 103 0.99 -10.61 -1.94
CA ASN A 103 1.02 -12.02 -1.54
C ASN A 103 1.10 -13.01 -2.72
N ILE A 104 0.74 -12.60 -3.94
CA ILE A 104 0.76 -13.48 -5.13
C ILE A 104 2.09 -13.38 -5.89
N ALA A 105 2.78 -12.24 -5.82
CA ALA A 105 4.02 -12.00 -6.57
C ALA A 105 5.30 -12.28 -5.75
N GLY A 106 5.20 -12.48 -4.43
CA GLY A 106 6.33 -12.39 -3.49
C GLY A 106 6.63 -13.63 -2.64
N VAL A 107 6.05 -14.79 -2.95
CA VAL A 107 6.39 -16.07 -2.29
C VAL A 107 6.78 -17.12 -3.31
#